data_AF-A0A959R588-F1
#
_entry.id   AF-A0A959R588-F1
#
_cell.length_a   1.000
_cell.length_b   1.000
_cell.length_c   1.000
_cell.angle_alpha   90.00
_cell.angle_beta   90.00
_cell.angle_gamma   90.00
#
_symmetry.space_group_name_H-M   'P 1'
#
loop_
_entity.id
_entity.type
_entity.pdbx_description
1 polymer ?
#
loop_
_entity_poly.entity_id
_entity_poly.type
_entity_poly.pdbx_seq_one_letter_code
_entity_poly.pdbx_strand_id
1 'polypeptide(L)'
;MNTKHLTDEAIQDYVLQETTDSEISRHISVCTECKSKVEVYRTLMNTMYSIKPEVFPFDVTEVVSQRIEVKAYKRKTLGSYALGLVLSIVILSVVLYSLSILKPVLQVFHSLKMIDNAFILVSAICICVFLLKDITRQYKEKEMLLLQ
;
A
#
# COMPACT_ATOMS: atom_id res chain seq x y z
N MET A 1 9.51 40.06 15.64
CA MET A 1 9.77 38.72 16.25
C MET A 1 8.73 37.76 15.70
N ASN A 2 9.08 37.01 14.65
CA ASN A 2 8.24 35.95 14.12
C ASN A 2 8.68 34.68 14.85
N THR A 3 7.86 34.16 15.77
CA THR A 3 8.23 33.15 16.78
C THR A 3 8.31 31.72 16.23
N LYS A 4 8.13 31.54 14.92
CA LYS A 4 8.16 30.23 14.27
C LYS A 4 9.37 30.13 13.35
N HIS A 5 10.38 29.39 13.80
CA HIS A 5 11.58 29.06 13.03
C HIS A 5 11.29 27.94 12.02
N LEU A 6 12.14 27.84 11.00
CA LEU A 6 12.13 26.69 10.09
C LEU A 6 12.55 25.43 10.84
N THR A 7 12.01 24.28 10.43
CA THR A 7 12.50 22.99 10.93
C THR A 7 13.90 22.72 10.36
N ASP A 8 14.65 21.85 11.03
CA ASP A 8 16.00 21.52 10.58
C ASP A 8 15.98 20.80 9.22
N GLU A 9 14.95 19.98 8.94
CA GLU A 9 14.74 19.33 7.64
C GLU A 9 14.58 20.38 6.53
N ALA A 10 13.71 21.38 6.73
CA ALA A 10 13.49 22.43 5.74
C ALA A 10 14.75 23.27 5.47
N ILE A 11 15.63 23.43 6.46
CA ILE A 11 16.92 24.10 6.31
C ILE A 11 17.90 23.21 5.53
N GLN A 12 17.93 21.90 5.79
CA GLN A 12 18.78 20.95 5.08
C GLN A 12 18.37 20.83 3.61
N ASP A 13 17.09 20.66 3.32
CA ASP A 13 16.54 20.59 1.97
C ASP A 13 16.90 21.84 1.16
N TYR A 14 16.85 23.01 1.80
CA TYR A 14 17.25 24.28 1.18
C TYR A 14 18.75 24.34 0.87
N VAL A 15 19.61 23.82 1.75
CA VAL A 15 21.07 23.77 1.52
C VAL A 15 21.43 22.75 0.44
N LEU A 16 20.73 21.62 0.37
CA LEU A 16 20.90 20.57 -0.63
C LEU A 16 20.27 20.90 -2.00
N GLN A 17 19.57 22.04 -2.11
CA GLN A 17 18.83 22.46 -3.31
C GLN A 17 17.71 21.49 -3.71
N GLU A 18 17.19 20.71 -2.77
CA GLU A 18 16.06 19.79 -2.97
C GLU A 18 14.71 20.52 -2.98
N THR A 19 14.69 21.78 -2.52
CA THR A 19 13.53 22.68 -2.55
C THR A 19 13.89 24.07 -3.10
N THR A 20 12.99 24.65 -3.89
CA THR A 20 13.10 26.02 -4.43
C THR A 20 11.96 26.92 -3.92
N ASP A 21 11.49 26.68 -2.70
CA ASP A 21 10.41 27.48 -2.12
C ASP A 21 10.88 28.91 -1.80
N SER A 22 10.22 29.89 -2.42
CA SER A 22 10.47 31.31 -2.21
C SER A 22 10.22 31.75 -0.77
N GLU A 23 9.26 31.13 -0.06
CA GLU A 23 8.95 31.48 1.33
C GLU A 23 10.07 31.09 2.30
N ILE A 24 10.72 29.95 2.05
CA ILE A 24 11.90 29.52 2.83
C ILE A 24 13.05 30.51 2.64
N SER A 25 13.33 30.90 1.39
CA SER A 25 14.38 31.88 1.07
C SER A 25 14.12 33.25 1.72
N ARG A 26 12.86 33.68 1.74
CA ARG A 26 12.41 34.93 2.38
C ARG A 26 12.50 34.86 3.90
N HIS A 27 12.20 33.71 4.50
CA HIS A 27 12.36 33.53 5.94
C HIS A 27 13.84 33.59 6.35
N ILE A 28 14.73 32.93 5.62
CA ILE A 28 16.17 32.90 5.89
C ILE A 28 16.79 34.30 5.78
N SER A 29 16.32 35.15 4.86
CA SER A 29 16.85 36.51 4.72
C SER A 29 16.49 37.43 5.89
N VAL A 30 15.40 37.13 6.60
CA VAL A 30 14.88 37.97 7.71
C VAL A 30 15.20 37.39 9.09
N CYS A 31 15.35 36.06 9.22
CA CYS A 31 15.63 35.39 10.49
C CYS A 31 17.12 35.11 10.67
N THR A 32 17.77 35.80 11.62
CA THR A 32 19.20 35.65 11.93
C THR A 32 19.57 34.25 12.41
N GLU A 33 18.69 33.60 13.18
CA GLU A 33 18.92 32.24 13.69
C GLU A 33 18.90 31.20 12.58
N CYS A 34 17.87 31.23 11.73
CA CYS A 34 17.78 30.34 10.56
C CYS A 34 18.94 30.59 9.58
N LYS A 35 19.37 31.85 9.41
CA LYS A 35 20.54 32.19 8.60
C LYS A 35 21.83 31.57 9.16
N SER A 36 22.04 31.66 10.47
CA SER A 36 23.20 31.05 11.14
C SER A 36 23.22 29.52 10.95
N LYS A 37 22.07 28.85 11.12
CA LYS A 37 21.96 27.40 10.87
C LYS A 37 22.30 27.03 9.41
N VAL A 38 21.83 27.79 8.43
CA VAL A 38 22.16 27.59 7.01
C VAL A 38 23.68 27.69 6.77
N GLU A 39 24.35 28.65 7.39
CA GLU A 39 25.82 28.82 7.27
C GLU A 39 26.58 27.62 7.86
N VAL A 40 26.12 27.08 9.00
CA VAL A 40 26.68 25.86 9.60
C VAL A 40 26.53 24.67 8.65
N TYR A 41 25.32 24.41 8.14
CA TYR A 41 25.08 23.30 7.21
C TYR A 41 25.87 23.45 5.90
N ARG A 42 26.00 24.66 5.36
CA ARG A 42 26.86 24.91 4.18
C ARG A 42 28.33 24.61 4.46
N THR A 43 28.82 24.99 5.64
CA THR A 43 30.21 24.72 6.05
C THR A 43 30.45 23.21 6.18
N LEU A 44 29.53 22.48 6.81
CA LEU A 44 29.57 21.03 6.91
C LEU A 44 29.58 20.39 5.51
N MET A 45 28.67 20.80 4.64
CA MET A 45 28.56 20.26 3.28
C MET A 45 29.83 20.52 2.45
N ASN A 46 30.38 21.74 2.52
CA ASN A 46 31.64 22.07 1.85
C ASN A 46 32.81 21.21 2.37
N THR A 47 32.83 20.94 3.67
CA THR A 47 33.83 20.05 4.27
C THR A 47 33.66 18.63 3.74
N MET A 48 32.44 18.10 3.66
CA MET A 48 32.19 16.78 3.10
C MET A 48 32.57 16.69 1.62
N TYR A 49 32.25 17.71 0.81
CA TYR A 49 32.65 17.76 -0.59
C TYR A 49 34.17 17.91 -0.80
N SER A 50 34.88 18.47 0.18
CA SER A 50 36.34 18.52 0.15
C SER A 50 37.02 17.17 0.39
N ILE A 51 36.28 16.19 0.92
CA ILE A 51 36.76 14.83 1.09
C ILE A 51 36.85 14.21 -0.30
N LYS A 52 38.09 14.04 -0.78
CA LYS A 52 38.32 13.39 -2.06
C LYS A 52 37.76 11.96 -1.99
N PRO A 53 36.88 11.56 -2.93
CA PRO A 53 36.36 10.20 -2.94
C PRO A 53 37.52 9.22 -3.09
N GLU A 54 37.49 8.16 -2.29
CA GLU A 54 38.45 7.07 -2.40
C GLU A 54 38.28 6.40 -3.77
N VAL A 55 39.39 6.26 -4.50
CA VAL A 55 39.36 5.61 -5.81
C VAL A 55 39.37 4.11 -5.55
N PHE A 56 38.23 3.46 -5.76
CA PHE A 56 38.17 2.01 -5.70
C PHE A 56 39.01 1.42 -6.86
N PRO A 57 39.82 0.37 -6.62
CA PRO A 57 40.62 -0.26 -7.66
C PRO A 57 39.77 -1.11 -8.64
N PHE A 58 38.45 -1.14 -8.47
CA PHE A 58 37.50 -1.91 -9.26
C PHE A 58 36.29 -1.04 -9.61
N ASP A 59 35.58 -1.42 -10.68
CA ASP A 59 34.35 -0.75 -11.09
C ASP A 59 33.20 -1.09 -10.12
N VAL A 60 32.90 -0.15 -9.23
CA VAL A 60 31.80 -0.27 -8.26
C VAL A 60 30.45 -0.36 -8.97
N THR A 61 30.28 0.35 -10.09
CA THR A 61 29.03 0.33 -10.87
C THR A 61 28.80 -1.05 -11.47
N GLU A 62 29.84 -1.69 -12.00
CA GLU A 62 29.76 -3.07 -12.50
C GLU A 62 29.37 -4.05 -11.38
N VAL A 63 30.07 -4.03 -10.26
CA VAL A 63 29.83 -4.94 -9.12
C VAL A 63 28.42 -4.79 -8.55
N VAL A 64 27.93 -3.55 -8.42
CA VAL A 64 26.59 -3.28 -7.89
C VAL A 64 25.51 -3.63 -8.91
N SER A 65 25.74 -3.36 -10.20
CA SER A 65 24.75 -3.66 -11.26
C SER A 65 24.46 -5.17 -11.36
N GLN A 66 25.46 -6.02 -11.11
CA GLN A 66 25.29 -7.48 -11.08
C GLN A 66 24.48 -7.96 -9.86
N ARG A 67 24.46 -7.18 -8.77
CA ARG A 67 23.73 -7.48 -7.53
C ARG A 67 22.30 -6.95 -7.53
N ILE A 68 22.02 -5.95 -8.35
CA ILE A 68 20.65 -5.48 -8.57
C ILE A 68 19.98 -6.55 -9.44
N GLU A 69 19.26 -7.46 -8.78
CA GLU A 69 18.31 -8.32 -9.47
C GLU A 69 17.27 -7.42 -10.15
N VAL A 70 17.53 -7.04 -11.40
CA VAL A 70 16.49 -6.58 -12.29
C VAL A 70 15.53 -7.74 -12.35
N LYS A 71 14.41 -7.65 -11.64
CA LYS A 71 13.32 -8.63 -11.70
C LYS A 71 12.99 -8.79 -13.18
N ALA A 72 13.60 -9.78 -13.80
CA ALA A 72 13.37 -10.07 -15.20
C ALA A 72 11.89 -10.34 -15.26
N TYR A 73 11.16 -9.44 -15.93
CA TYR A 73 9.72 -9.53 -16.07
C TYR A 73 9.48 -10.88 -16.75
N LYS A 74 9.14 -11.89 -15.95
CA LYS A 74 9.12 -13.29 -16.39
C LYS A 74 8.07 -13.34 -17.47
N ARG A 75 8.52 -13.36 -18.72
CA ARG A 75 7.66 -13.29 -19.91
C ARG A 75 6.64 -14.41 -19.74
N LYS A 76 5.35 -14.06 -19.62
CA LYS A 76 4.27 -15.02 -19.36
C LYS A 76 4.45 -16.20 -20.32
N THR A 77 4.84 -17.35 -19.79
CA THR A 77 5.08 -18.55 -20.59
C THR A 77 3.73 -19.06 -21.11
N LEU A 78 3.74 -19.80 -22.22
CA LEU A 78 2.55 -20.46 -22.76
C LEU A 78 1.79 -21.27 -21.70
N GLY A 79 2.49 -21.84 -20.71
CA GLY A 79 1.90 -22.53 -19.56
C GLY A 79 1.03 -21.63 -18.66
N SER A 80 1.34 -20.33 -18.54
CA SER A 80 0.51 -19.40 -17.75
C SER A 80 -0.83 -19.10 -18.43
N TYR A 81 -0.87 -19.10 -19.77
CA TYR A 81 -2.11 -18.93 -20.53
C TYR A 81 -2.94 -20.22 -20.52
N ALA A 82 -2.30 -21.38 -20.65
CA ALA A 82 -2.97 -22.67 -20.54
C ALA A 82 -3.63 -22.87 -19.16
N LEU A 83 -2.92 -22.51 -18.08
CA LEU A 83 -3.47 -22.58 -16.74
C LEU A 83 -4.67 -21.63 -16.55
N GLY A 84 -4.58 -20.40 -17.07
CA GLY A 84 -5.71 -19.46 -17.05
C GLY A 84 -6.93 -19.97 -17.81
N LEU A 85 -6.72 -20.64 -18.95
CA LEU A 85 -7.79 -21.20 -19.76
C LEU A 85 -8.47 -22.39 -19.06
N VAL A 86 -7.68 -23.30 -18.46
CA VAL A 86 -8.21 -24.43 -17.67
C VAL A 86 -9.02 -23.92 -16.47
N LEU A 87 -8.50 -22.94 -15.73
CA LEU A 87 -9.21 -22.33 -14.60
C LEU A 87 -10.53 -21.69 -15.03
N SER A 88 -10.52 -20.98 -16.16
CA SER A 88 -11.71 -20.36 -16.72
C SER A 88 -12.77 -21.41 -17.07
N ILE A 89 -12.39 -22.53 -17.69
CA ILE A 89 -13.31 -23.63 -18.01
C ILE A 89 -13.90 -24.24 -16.73
N VAL A 90 -13.07 -24.49 -15.71
CA VAL A 90 -13.55 -25.05 -14.43
C VAL A 90 -14.56 -24.11 -13.77
N ILE A 91 -14.25 -22.82 -13.70
CA ILE A 91 -15.16 -21.81 -13.12
C ILE A 91 -16.47 -21.78 -13.91
N LEU A 92 -16.41 -21.72 -15.24
CA LEU A 92 -17.60 -21.69 -16.09
C LEU A 92 -18.46 -22.95 -15.89
N SER A 93 -17.82 -24.11 -15.77
CA SER A 93 -18.48 -25.40 -15.56
C SER A 93 -19.24 -25.43 -14.23
N VAL A 94 -18.59 -24.95 -13.15
CA VAL A 94 -19.22 -24.87 -11.83
C VAL A 94 -20.39 -23.90 -11.84
N VAL A 95 -20.26 -22.73 -12.49
CA VAL A 95 -21.34 -21.76 -12.63
C VAL A 95 -22.52 -22.36 -13.39
N LEU A 96 -22.28 -22.97 -14.56
CA LEU A 96 -23.35 -23.58 -15.36
C LEU A 96 -24.06 -24.74 -14.64
N TYR A 97 -23.30 -25.55 -13.89
CA TYR A 97 -23.85 -26.62 -13.06
C TYR A 97 -24.71 -26.05 -11.92
N SER A 98 -24.21 -25.02 -11.23
CA SER A 98 -24.94 -24.36 -10.14
C SER A 98 -26.24 -23.71 -10.61
N LEU A 99 -26.27 -23.11 -11.81
CA LEU A 99 -27.48 -22.52 -12.39
C LEU A 99 -28.55 -23.58 -12.70
N SER A 100 -28.14 -24.78 -13.12
CA SER A 100 -29.07 -25.89 -13.38
C SER A 100 -29.74 -26.39 -12.09
N ILE A 101 -29.03 -26.35 -10.96
CA ILE A 101 -29.57 -26.71 -9.64
C ILE A 101 -30.37 -25.55 -9.03
N LEU A 102 -29.99 -24.31 -9.31
CA LEU A 102 -30.64 -23.13 -8.73
C LEU A 102 -32.11 -23.00 -9.17
N LYS A 103 -32.43 -23.34 -10.42
CA LYS A 103 -33.80 -23.28 -10.96
C LYS A 103 -34.81 -24.13 -10.17
N PRO A 104 -34.61 -25.45 -9.99
CA PRO A 104 -35.55 -26.27 -9.21
C PRO A 104 -35.57 -25.86 -7.73
N VAL A 105 -34.44 -25.44 -7.16
CA VAL A 105 -34.38 -24.97 -5.76
C VAL A 105 -35.22 -23.70 -5.57
N LEU A 106 -35.08 -22.70 -6.45
CA LEU A 106 -35.91 -21.49 -6.43
C LEU A 106 -37.39 -21.79 -6.65
N GLN A 107 -37.71 -22.76 -7.51
CA GLN A 107 -39.08 -23.17 -7.75
C GLN A 107 -39.72 -23.82 -6.52
N VAL A 108 -38.94 -24.57 -5.72
CA VAL A 108 -39.40 -25.07 -4.41
C VAL A 108 -39.78 -23.92 -3.48
N PHE A 109 -38.96 -22.87 -3.39
CA PHE A 109 -39.29 -21.68 -2.58
C PHE A 109 -40.54 -20.94 -3.07
N HIS A 110 -40.81 -20.94 -4.38
CA HIS A 110 -42.02 -20.35 -4.94
C HIS A 110 -43.26 -21.26 -4.77
N SER A 111 -43.08 -22.58 -4.68
CA SER A 111 -44.17 -23.55 -4.51
C SER A 111 -44.60 -23.72 -3.06
N LEU A 112 -43.82 -23.24 -2.09
CA LEU A 112 -44.15 -23.30 -0.66
C LEU A 112 -45.22 -22.26 -0.31
N LYS A 113 -45.99 -22.54 0.75
CA LYS A 113 -46.97 -21.59 1.26
C LYS A 113 -46.27 -20.32 1.77
N MET A 114 -46.93 -19.19 1.64
CA MET A 114 -46.38 -17.87 2.01
C MET A 114 -45.84 -17.82 3.44
N ILE A 115 -46.46 -18.57 4.37
CA ILE A 115 -46.06 -18.66 5.79
C ILE A 115 -44.71 -19.40 5.95
N ASP A 116 -44.52 -20.52 5.24
CA ASP A 116 -43.28 -21.31 5.35
C ASP A 116 -42.10 -20.53 4.76
N ASN A 117 -42.31 -19.81 3.66
CA ASN A 117 -41.29 -18.96 3.07
C ASN A 117 -40.93 -17.76 3.98
N ALA A 118 -41.92 -17.15 4.63
CA ALA A 118 -41.68 -16.08 5.61
C ALA A 118 -40.86 -16.59 6.81
N PHE A 119 -41.16 -17.80 7.31
CA PHE A 119 -40.41 -18.41 8.41
C PHE A 119 -38.96 -18.69 8.04
N ILE A 120 -38.72 -19.26 6.84
CA ILE A 120 -37.38 -19.51 6.33
C ILE A 120 -36.60 -18.19 6.18
N LEU A 121 -37.21 -17.17 5.58
CA LEU A 121 -36.57 -15.87 5.39
C LEU A 121 -36.17 -15.22 6.72
N VAL A 122 -37.08 -15.21 7.71
CA VAL A 122 -36.79 -14.64 9.03
C VAL A 122 -35.66 -15.40 9.72
N SER A 123 -35.68 -16.74 9.67
CA SER A 123 -34.60 -17.55 10.25
C SER A 123 -33.25 -17.29 9.58
N ALA A 124 -33.22 -17.16 8.25
CA ALA A 124 -32.02 -16.83 7.50
C ALA A 124 -31.48 -15.44 7.86
N ILE A 125 -32.36 -14.44 7.98
CA ILE A 125 -31.96 -13.08 8.41
C ILE A 125 -31.38 -13.11 9.84
N CYS A 126 -32.01 -13.83 10.76
CA CYS A 126 -31.51 -13.96 12.13
C CYS A 126 -30.11 -14.59 12.16
N ILE A 127 -29.89 -15.67 11.41
CA ILE A 127 -28.59 -16.33 11.30
C ILE A 127 -27.55 -15.37 10.70
N CYS A 128 -27.89 -14.67 9.61
CA CYS A 128 -26.99 -13.69 8.98
C CYS A 128 -26.59 -12.58 9.94
N VAL A 129 -27.53 -12.01 10.70
CA VAL A 129 -27.22 -10.98 11.70
C VAL A 129 -26.32 -11.54 12.81
N PHE A 130 -26.56 -12.77 13.26
CA PHE A 130 -25.68 -13.43 14.22
C PHE A 130 -24.25 -13.62 13.70
N LEU A 131 -24.11 -14.08 12.46
CA LEU A 131 -22.80 -14.28 11.83
C LEU A 131 -22.06 -12.96 11.62
N LEU A 132 -22.75 -11.91 11.18
CA LEU A 132 -22.14 -10.58 11.04
C LEU A 132 -21.67 -10.04 12.39
N LYS A 133 -22.46 -10.24 13.44
CA LYS A 133 -22.08 -9.87 14.82
C LYS A 133 -20.87 -10.68 15.30
N ASP A 134 -20.82 -11.97 14.98
CA ASP A 134 -19.69 -12.82 15.36
C ASP A 134 -18.40 -12.43 14.63
N ILE A 135 -18.47 -12.20 13.31
CA ILE A 135 -17.33 -11.75 12.51
C ILE A 135 -16.80 -10.40 13.02
N THR A 136 -17.69 -9.45 13.30
CA THR A 136 -17.27 -8.14 13.83
C THR A 136 -16.66 -8.24 15.23
N ARG A 137 -17.17 -9.14 16.09
CA ARG A 137 -16.54 -9.45 17.38
C ARG A 137 -15.13 -10.03 17.19
N GLN A 138 -14.99 -11.05 16.36
CA GLN A 138 -13.68 -11.67 16.10
C GLN A 138 -12.68 -10.68 15.51
N TYR A 139 -13.13 -9.76 14.66
CA TYR A 139 -12.28 -8.72 14.09
C TYR A 139 -11.74 -7.79 15.18
N LYS A 140 -12.59 -7.33 16.10
CA LYS A 140 -12.18 -6.47 17.23
C LYS A 140 -11.21 -7.17 18.19
N GLU A 141 -11.43 -8.45 18.47
CA GLU A 141 -10.51 -9.24 19.31
C GLU A 141 -9.11 -9.33 18.67
N LYS A 142 -9.05 -9.57 17.36
CA LYS A 142 -7.78 -9.60 16.61
C LYS A 142 -7.10 -8.24 16.56
N GLU A 143 -7.86 -7.15 16.43
CA GLU A 143 -7.32 -5.79 16.43
C GLU A 143 -6.69 -5.43 17.79
N MET A 144 -7.33 -5.80 18.91
CA MET A 144 -6.76 -5.58 20.25
C MET A 144 -5.46 -6.37 20.48
N LEU A 145 -5.36 -7.59 19.94
CA LEU A 145 -4.14 -8.41 20.03
C LEU A 145 -2.98 -7.87 19.20
N LEU A 146 -3.25 -7.10 18.13
CA LEU A 146 -2.23 -6.50 17.27
C LEU A 146 -1.72 -5.13 17.78
N LEU A 147 -2.45 -4.51 18.71
CA LEU A 147 -2.11 -3.22 19.33
C LEU A 147 -1.39 -3.36 20.68
N GLN A 148 -1.07 -4.60 21.10
CA GLN A 148 -0.29 -4.93 22.29
C GLN A 148 1.15 -5.30 21.90
#